data_AF-A0A3C0CAK8-F1
#
_entry.id   AF-A0A3C0CAK8-F1
#
_cell.length_a   1.000
_cell.length_b   1.000
_cell.length_c   1.000
_cell.angle_alpha   90.00
_cell.angle_beta   90.00
_cell.angle_gamma   90.00
#
_symmetry.space_group_name_H-M   'P 1'
#
loop_
_entity.id
_entity.type
_entity.pdbx_description
1 polymer ?
#
loop_
_entity_poly.entity_id
_entity_poly.type
_entity_poly.pdbx_seq_one_letter_code
_entity_poly.pdbx_strand_id
1 'polypeptide(L)'
;MGNKLKADIVVGFCFIFAAVAFFIPSLKLGIAGPEAIAGPGPGFFPAVCSCFTAFFGMWIILDAVKKGSADFFGTDQEQRSNFKIIAFVTAIFILFVLIWAYADFFVATALLCLAFNKAFGRSLKFNVIFTLGYVALLYGVFVMLLDVQFDI
;
A
#
# COMPACT_ATOMS: atom_id res chain seq x y z
N MET A 1 29.68 23.08 3.29
CA MET A 1 28.29 22.56 3.28
C MET A 1 28.33 21.15 2.73
N GLY A 2 28.30 20.14 3.60
CA GLY A 2 28.32 18.75 3.19
C GLY A 2 27.10 18.44 2.34
N ASN A 3 27.32 17.70 1.26
CA ASN A 3 26.31 17.30 0.28
C ASN A 3 25.31 16.36 0.98
N LYS A 4 24.33 16.93 1.71
CA LYS A 4 23.21 16.16 2.28
C LYS A 4 22.46 15.61 1.07
N LEU A 5 22.66 14.31 0.80
CA LEU A 5 21.86 13.58 -0.17
C LEU A 5 20.40 13.96 0.10
N LYS A 6 19.72 14.53 -0.89
CA LYS A 6 18.34 15.00 -0.76
C LYS A 6 17.47 13.77 -0.53
N ALA A 7 17.22 13.43 0.73
CA ALA A 7 16.56 12.19 1.13
C ALA A 7 15.17 12.05 0.49
N ASP A 8 14.48 13.16 0.20
CA ASP A 8 13.23 13.14 -0.59
C ASP A 8 13.42 12.60 -2.00
N ILE A 9 14.55 12.93 -2.65
CA ILE A 9 14.85 12.44 -3.99
C ILE A 9 15.02 10.91 -3.95
N VAL A 10 15.70 10.41 -2.91
CA VAL A 10 15.83 8.96 -2.69
C VAL A 10 14.46 8.32 -2.47
N VAL A 11 13.61 8.89 -1.60
CA VAL A 11 12.25 8.41 -1.35
C VAL A 11 11.41 8.41 -2.63
N GLY A 12 11.49 9.48 -3.43
CA GLY A 12 10.81 9.57 -4.71
C GLY A 12 11.26 8.50 -5.70
N PHE A 13 12.58 8.22 -5.78
CA PHE A 13 13.09 7.10 -6.57
C PHE A 13 12.62 5.74 -6.03
N CYS A 14 12.53 5.55 -4.72
CA CYS A 14 11.96 4.33 -4.13
C CYS A 14 10.48 4.15 -4.54
N PHE A 15 9.70 5.23 -4.57
CA PHE A 15 8.30 5.19 -5.04
C PHE A 15 8.22 4.81 -6.52
N ILE A 16 9.05 5.42 -7.37
CA ILE A 16 9.08 5.10 -8.81
C ILE A 16 9.52 3.64 -9.02
N PHE A 17 10.54 3.18 -8.29
CA PHE A 17 10.99 1.80 -8.36
C PHE A 17 9.88 0.83 -7.95
N ALA A 18 9.21 1.07 -6.82
CA ALA A 18 8.08 0.27 -6.37
C ALA A 18 6.95 0.26 -7.42
N ALA A 19 6.60 1.42 -7.98
CA ALA A 19 5.61 1.53 -9.03
C ALA A 19 5.97 0.65 -10.24
N VAL A 20 7.20 0.69 -10.74
CA VAL A 20 7.63 -0.16 -11.86
C VAL A 20 7.59 -1.65 -11.48
N ALA A 21 8.05 -1.98 -10.27
CA ALA A 21 8.06 -3.34 -9.76
C ALA A 21 6.66 -3.97 -9.67
N PHE A 22 5.62 -3.17 -9.40
CA PHE A 22 4.23 -3.64 -9.39
C PHE A 22 3.52 -3.49 -10.75
N PHE A 23 3.86 -2.47 -11.55
CA PHE A 23 3.24 -2.23 -12.85
C PHE A 23 3.53 -3.37 -13.83
N ILE A 24 4.77 -3.86 -13.90
CA ILE A 24 5.16 -4.91 -14.85
C ILE A 24 4.39 -6.22 -14.61
N PRO A 25 4.33 -6.78 -13.38
CA PRO A 25 3.45 -7.91 -13.08
C PRO A 25 1.98 -7.63 -13.35
N SER A 26 1.52 -6.40 -13.10
CA SER A 26 0.13 -6.00 -13.38
C SER A 26 -0.24 -6.17 -14.84
N LEU A 27 0.65 -5.78 -15.77
CA LEU A 27 0.40 -5.99 -17.21
C LEU A 27 0.29 -7.47 -17.56
N LYS A 28 1.08 -8.34 -16.91
CA LYS A 28 1.04 -9.79 -17.13
C LYS A 28 -0.25 -10.44 -16.63
N LEU A 29 -0.88 -9.86 -15.61
CA LEU A 29 -2.19 -10.29 -15.12
C LEU A 29 -3.33 -9.90 -16.09
N GLY A 30 -3.09 -9.00 -17.04
CA GLY A 30 -4.09 -8.55 -18.00
C GLY A 30 -4.90 -7.36 -17.48
N ILE A 31 -4.90 -6.26 -18.23
CA ILE A 31 -5.61 -5.02 -17.87
C ILE A 31 -7.09 -5.08 -18.24
N ALA A 32 -7.43 -5.78 -19.32
CA ALA A 32 -8.79 -6.02 -19.74
C ALA A 32 -9.25 -7.41 -19.28
N GLY A 33 -10.53 -7.52 -18.96
CA GLY A 33 -11.18 -8.80 -18.68
C GLY A 33 -11.23 -9.69 -19.93
N PRO A 34 -11.53 -10.99 -19.76
CA PRO A 34 -11.72 -11.92 -20.86
C PRO A 34 -12.80 -11.44 -21.85
N GLU A 35 -12.73 -11.85 -23.11
CA GLU A 35 -13.74 -11.46 -24.13
C GLU A 35 -15.18 -11.82 -23.72
N ALA A 36 -15.36 -12.87 -22.91
CA ALA A 36 -16.65 -13.32 -22.40
C ALA A 36 -17.23 -12.42 -21.28
N ILE A 37 -16.41 -11.60 -20.61
CA ILE A 37 -16.82 -10.72 -19.52
C ILE A 37 -16.23 -9.33 -19.78
N ALA A 38 -17.05 -8.43 -20.33
CA ALA A 38 -16.65 -7.05 -20.56
C ALA A 38 -16.35 -6.34 -19.23
N GLY A 39 -15.10 -5.90 -19.01
CA GLY A 39 -14.70 -5.22 -17.79
C GLY A 39 -13.19 -5.09 -17.60
N PRO A 40 -12.74 -4.45 -16.51
CA PRO A 40 -11.34 -4.44 -16.10
C PRO A 40 -10.87 -5.84 -15.67
N GLY A 41 -9.66 -6.21 -16.09
CA GLY A 41 -9.01 -7.46 -15.67
C GLY A 41 -8.31 -7.35 -14.32
N PRO A 42 -7.78 -8.46 -13.78
CA PRO A 42 -7.13 -8.48 -12.46
C PRO A 42 -5.86 -7.61 -12.39
N GLY A 43 -5.23 -7.36 -13.54
CA GLY A 43 -4.12 -6.44 -13.68
C GLY A 43 -4.51 -4.96 -13.71
N PHE A 44 -5.79 -4.61 -13.80
CA PHE A 44 -6.21 -3.21 -13.90
C PHE A 44 -5.88 -2.41 -12.64
N PHE A 45 -6.31 -2.91 -11.47
CA PHE A 45 -6.17 -2.17 -10.22
C PHE A 45 -4.70 -1.92 -9.82
N PRO A 46 -3.80 -2.92 -9.81
CA PRO A 46 -2.40 -2.68 -9.46
C PRO A 46 -1.70 -1.76 -10.48
N ALA A 47 -2.14 -1.74 -11.74
CA ALA A 47 -1.60 -0.84 -12.76
C ALA A 47 -1.98 0.61 -12.47
N VAL A 48 -3.25 0.87 -12.13
CA VAL A 48 -3.73 2.19 -11.72
C VAL A 48 -2.99 2.66 -10.46
N CYS A 49 -2.89 1.82 -9.43
CA CYS A 49 -2.14 2.14 -8.22
C CYS A 49 -0.67 2.48 -8.54
N SER A 50 -0.01 1.69 -9.39
CA SER A 50 1.37 1.92 -9.79
C SER A 50 1.53 3.26 -10.53
N CYS A 51 0.59 3.63 -11.41
CA CYS A 51 0.60 4.94 -12.07
C CYS A 51 0.53 6.10 -11.05
N PHE A 52 -0.36 6.02 -10.06
CA PHE A 52 -0.43 7.02 -8.98
C PHE A 52 0.85 7.03 -8.13
N THR A 53 1.39 5.88 -7.77
CA THR A 53 2.64 5.78 -7.01
C THR A 53 3.81 6.41 -7.76
N ALA A 54 3.93 6.16 -9.08
CA ALA A 54 4.95 6.79 -9.92
C ALA A 54 4.75 8.31 -9.99
N PHE A 55 3.50 8.77 -10.16
CA PHE A 55 3.17 10.19 -10.17
C PHE A 55 3.59 10.89 -8.88
N PHE A 56 3.23 10.33 -7.71
CA PHE A 56 3.64 10.89 -6.42
C PHE A 56 5.15 10.83 -6.21
N GLY A 57 5.82 9.75 -6.65
CA GLY A 57 7.29 9.67 -6.62
C GLY A 57 7.96 10.79 -7.43
N MET A 58 7.46 11.04 -8.64
CA MET A 58 7.93 12.15 -9.49
C MET A 58 7.65 13.51 -8.84
N TRP A 59 6.47 13.69 -8.27
CA TRP A 59 6.10 14.92 -7.56
C TRP A 59 7.07 15.23 -6.42
N ILE A 60 7.39 14.22 -5.58
CA ILE A 60 8.33 14.36 -4.46
C ILE A 60 9.71 14.81 -4.97
N ILE A 61 10.22 14.18 -6.04
CA ILE A 61 11.51 14.57 -6.64
C ILE A 61 11.47 16.03 -7.11
N LEU A 62 10.42 16.42 -7.85
CA LEU A 62 10.29 17.78 -8.36
C LEU A 62 10.19 18.82 -7.22
N ASP A 63 9.45 18.50 -6.16
CA ASP A 63 9.34 19.38 -4.99
C ASP A 63 10.69 19.52 -4.29
N ALA A 64 11.43 18.42 -4.09
CA ALA A 64 12.75 18.41 -3.47
C ALA A 64 13.84 19.14 -4.30
N VAL A 65 13.72 19.10 -5.62
CA VAL A 65 14.58 19.87 -6.52
C VAL A 65 14.28 21.36 -6.39
N LYS A 66 13.00 21.75 -6.35
CA LYS A 66 12.56 23.16 -6.32
C LYS A 66 12.75 23.83 -4.95
N LYS A 67 12.40 23.14 -3.86
CA LYS A 67 12.32 23.71 -2.51
C LYS A 67 13.45 23.26 -1.58
N GLY A 68 14.28 22.32 -2.01
CA GLY A 68 15.24 21.64 -1.14
C GLY A 68 14.63 20.41 -0.47
N SER A 69 15.44 19.66 0.26
CA SER A 69 15.01 18.38 0.85
C SER A 69 14.76 18.50 2.35
N ALA A 70 13.74 17.80 2.83
CA ALA A 70 13.43 17.60 4.24
C ALA A 70 14.53 16.78 4.93
N ASP A 71 14.77 17.10 6.20
CA ASP A 71 15.69 16.34 7.06
C ASP A 71 14.96 15.15 7.69
N PHE A 72 14.87 14.03 6.97
CA PHE A 72 14.14 12.84 7.44
C PHE A 72 14.75 12.19 8.68
N PHE A 73 16.06 12.34 8.90
CA PHE A 73 16.77 11.68 10.01
C PHE A 73 17.18 12.67 11.10
N GLY A 74 16.47 13.79 11.21
CA GLY A 74 16.65 14.73 12.30
C GLY A 74 16.42 14.09 13.67
N THR A 75 16.91 14.76 14.70
CA THR A 75 16.86 14.25 16.08
C THR A 75 15.57 14.64 16.82
N ASP A 76 14.61 15.26 16.13
CA ASP A 76 13.42 15.81 16.76
C ASP A 76 12.50 14.73 17.33
N GLN A 77 11.85 15.02 18.45
CA GLN A 77 11.06 14.04 19.19
C GLN A 77 9.85 13.55 18.38
N GLU A 78 9.25 14.46 17.60
CA GLU A 78 8.13 14.15 16.71
C GLU A 78 8.55 13.18 15.60
N GLN A 79 9.72 13.41 14.96
CA GLN A 79 10.24 12.55 13.90
C GLN A 79 10.48 11.12 14.41
N ARG A 80 11.05 10.97 15.62
CA ARG A 80 11.25 9.66 16.26
C ARG A 80 9.93 8.94 16.52
N SER A 81 8.89 9.68 16.92
CA SER A 81 7.54 9.10 17.12
C SER A 81 6.96 8.60 15.79
N ASN A 82 7.10 9.39 14.73
CA ASN A 82 6.63 9.02 13.39
C ASN A 82 7.34 7.77 12.87
N PHE A 83 8.66 7.63 13.08
CA PHE A 83 9.38 6.41 12.73
C PHE A 83 8.88 5.17 13.46
N LYS A 84 8.51 5.28 14.75
CA LYS A 84 7.93 4.15 15.48
C LYS A 84 6.61 3.72 14.88
N ILE A 85 5.76 4.67 14.50
CA ILE A 85 4.49 4.39 13.83
C ILE A 85 4.74 3.73 12.47
N ILE A 86 5.64 4.28 11.65
CA ILE A 86 5.98 3.71 10.34
C ILE A 86 6.49 2.27 10.51
N ALA A 87 7.48 2.04 11.38
CA ALA A 87 8.03 0.71 11.62
C ALA A 87 6.97 -0.28 12.11
N PHE A 88 6.07 0.18 12.99
CA PHE A 88 4.97 -0.62 13.50
C PHE A 88 3.97 -1.00 12.39
N VAL A 89 3.58 -0.04 11.54
CA VAL A 89 2.72 -0.29 10.38
C VAL A 89 3.39 -1.24 9.39
N THR A 90 4.69 -1.06 9.10
CA THR A 90 5.46 -1.97 8.25
C THR A 90 5.48 -3.40 8.81
N ALA A 91 5.72 -3.57 10.12
CA ALA A 91 5.71 -4.89 10.76
C ALA A 91 4.34 -5.57 10.65
N ILE A 92 3.25 -4.80 10.80
CA ILE A 92 1.89 -5.30 10.60
C ILE A 92 1.67 -5.79 9.17
N PHE A 93 2.12 -5.04 8.15
CA PHE A 93 1.98 -5.47 6.75
C PHE A 93 2.82 -6.72 6.42
N ILE A 94 4.03 -6.82 6.98
CA ILE A 94 4.84 -8.04 6.85
C ILE A 94 4.10 -9.23 7.47
N LEU A 95 3.54 -9.05 8.67
CA LEU A 95 2.77 -10.10 9.32
C LEU A 95 1.54 -10.50 8.50
N PHE A 96 0.85 -9.54 7.88
CA PHE A 96 -0.25 -9.83 6.96
C PHE A 96 0.20 -10.73 5.80
N VAL A 97 1.30 -10.39 5.12
CA VAL A 97 1.83 -11.21 4.02
C VAL A 97 2.19 -12.62 4.50
N LEU A 98 2.78 -12.74 5.69
CA LEU A 98 3.09 -14.04 6.27
C LEU A 98 1.84 -14.85 6.62
N ILE A 99 0.80 -14.22 7.16
CA ILE A 99 -0.47 -14.91 7.46
C ILE A 99 -1.17 -15.34 6.18
N TRP A 100 -1.22 -14.49 5.16
CA TRP A 100 -1.85 -14.79 3.89
C TRP A 100 -1.20 -15.99 3.19
N ALA A 101 0.10 -16.21 3.37
CA ALA A 101 0.76 -17.41 2.85
C ALA A 101 0.23 -18.74 3.42
N TYR A 102 -0.58 -18.71 4.49
CA TYR A 102 -1.13 -19.91 5.14
C TYR A 102 -2.63 -19.82 5.44
N ALA A 103 -3.29 -18.73 5.06
CA ALA A 103 -4.68 -18.47 5.37
C ALA A 103 -5.37 -17.73 4.23
N ASP A 104 -6.69 -17.90 4.12
CA ASP A 104 -7.53 -17.15 3.20
C ASP A 104 -7.27 -15.64 3.26
N PHE A 105 -7.27 -14.98 2.09
CA PHE A 105 -6.98 -13.56 1.95
C PHE A 105 -7.90 -12.68 2.81
N PHE A 106 -9.19 -13.00 2.88
CA PHE A 106 -10.15 -12.22 3.66
C PHE A 106 -9.99 -12.45 5.16
N VAL A 107 -9.63 -13.67 5.57
CA VAL A 107 -9.27 -13.98 6.96
C VAL A 107 -7.99 -13.22 7.36
N ALA A 108 -6.94 -13.28 6.55
CA ALA A 108 -5.70 -12.53 6.77
C ALA A 108 -5.96 -11.02 6.86
N THR A 109 -6.80 -10.49 5.96
CA THR A 109 -7.20 -9.07 5.95
C THR A 109 -8.00 -8.71 7.20
N ALA A 110 -8.93 -9.56 7.65
CA ALA A 110 -9.71 -9.30 8.84
C ALA A 110 -8.81 -9.23 10.09
N LEU A 111 -7.87 -10.17 10.23
CA LEU A 111 -6.89 -10.16 11.31
C LEU A 111 -6.01 -8.91 11.27
N LEU A 112 -5.58 -8.49 10.07
CA LEU A 112 -4.84 -7.25 9.85
C LEU A 112 -5.64 -6.04 10.35
N CYS A 113 -6.89 -5.87 9.91
CA CYS A 113 -7.73 -4.73 10.33
C CYS A 113 -7.94 -4.71 11.85
N LEU A 114 -8.21 -5.88 12.45
CA LEU A 114 -8.39 -6.01 13.90
C LEU A 114 -7.14 -5.61 14.68
N ALA A 115 -5.97 -6.09 14.25
CA ALA A 115 -4.68 -5.76 14.87
C ALA A 115 -4.35 -4.28 14.72
N PHE A 116 -4.53 -3.71 13.52
CA PHE A 116 -4.26 -2.31 13.24
C PHE A 116 -5.11 -1.40 14.11
N ASN A 117 -6.44 -1.55 14.08
CA ASN A 117 -7.34 -0.72 14.88
C ASN A 117 -7.11 -0.84 16.38
N LYS A 118 -6.78 -2.04 16.88
CA LYS A 118 -6.42 -2.25 18.29
C LYS A 118 -5.16 -1.48 18.66
N ALA A 119 -4.15 -1.50 17.79
CA ALA A 119 -2.90 -0.78 18.03
C ALA A 119 -3.06 0.74 18.04
N PHE A 120 -4.01 1.27 17.26
CA PHE A 120 -4.39 2.68 17.30
C PHE A 120 -5.42 3.01 18.39
N GLY A 121 -5.68 2.10 19.34
CA GLY A 121 -6.54 2.34 20.50
C GLY A 121 -8.02 2.54 20.16
N ARG A 122 -8.49 1.99 19.03
CA ARG A 122 -9.90 2.12 18.63
C ARG A 122 -10.81 1.22 19.47
N SER A 123 -12.06 1.66 19.66
CA SER A 123 -13.07 0.88 20.40
C SER A 123 -13.40 -0.42 19.67
N LEU A 124 -13.77 -1.46 20.42
CA LEU A 124 -14.11 -2.77 19.84
C LEU A 124 -15.25 -2.67 18.82
N LYS A 125 -16.27 -1.84 19.12
CA LYS A 125 -17.40 -1.60 18.21
C LYS A 125 -16.93 -1.03 16.87
N PHE A 126 -16.09 0.01 16.91
CA PHE A 126 -15.51 0.59 15.70
C PHE A 126 -14.68 -0.45 14.94
N ASN A 127 -13.85 -1.21 15.66
CA ASN A 127 -12.95 -2.18 15.07
C ASN A 127 -13.69 -3.27 14.27
N VAL A 128 -14.76 -3.84 14.85
CA VAL A 128 -15.58 -4.86 14.19
C VAL A 128 -16.30 -4.29 12.96
N ILE A 129 -16.97 -3.14 13.09
CA ILE A 129 -17.71 -2.52 11.98
C ILE A 129 -16.76 -2.17 10.84
N PHE A 130 -15.61 -1.56 11.15
CA PHE A 130 -14.60 -1.21 10.17
C PHE A 130 -14.08 -2.44 9.45
N THR A 131 -13.75 -3.50 10.19
CA THR A 131 -13.21 -4.74 9.61
C THR A 131 -14.21 -5.39 8.65
N LEU A 132 -15.48 -5.52 9.06
CA LEU A 132 -16.53 -6.09 8.21
C LEU A 132 -16.75 -5.24 6.95
N GLY A 133 -16.83 -3.92 7.10
CA GLY A 133 -17.00 -3.01 5.97
C GLY A 133 -15.81 -3.04 5.01
N TYR A 134 -14.58 -3.11 5.53
CA TYR A 134 -13.37 -3.17 4.72
C TYR A 134 -13.26 -4.49 3.96
N VAL A 135 -13.50 -5.63 4.62
CA VAL A 135 -13.51 -6.95 3.97
C VAL A 135 -14.61 -7.03 2.90
N ALA A 136 -15.81 -6.54 3.19
CA ALA A 136 -16.90 -6.50 2.21
C ALA A 136 -16.57 -5.60 1.00
N LEU A 137 -15.92 -4.45 1.24
CA LEU A 137 -15.43 -3.58 0.16
C LEU A 137 -14.40 -4.30 -0.71
N LEU A 138 -13.41 -4.97 -0.11
CA LEU A 138 -12.41 -5.73 -0.85
C LEU A 138 -13.04 -6.87 -1.65
N TYR A 139 -14.02 -7.58 -1.09
CA TYR A 139 -14.75 -8.61 -1.82
C TYR A 139 -15.51 -8.01 -3.02
N GLY A 140 -16.22 -6.90 -2.82
CA GLY A 140 -16.95 -6.22 -3.90
C GLY A 140 -16.03 -5.73 -5.02
N VAL A 141 -14.86 -5.18 -4.68
CA VAL A 141 -13.90 -4.70 -5.69
C VAL A 141 -13.17 -5.86 -6.35
N PHE A 142 -12.54 -6.74 -5.58
CA PHE A 142 -11.65 -7.74 -6.15
C PHE A 142 -12.41 -8.94 -6.72
N VAL A 143 -13.42 -9.46 -6.01
CA VAL A 143 -14.14 -10.67 -6.47
C VAL A 143 -15.27 -10.30 -7.42
N MET A 144 -16.14 -9.34 -7.05
CA MET A 144 -17.30 -9.04 -7.89
C MET A 144 -16.99 -8.16 -9.11
N LEU A 145 -16.12 -7.15 -8.95
CA LEU A 145 -15.84 -6.18 -10.02
C LEU A 145 -14.65 -6.59 -10.90
N LEU A 146 -13.60 -7.16 -10.31
CA LEU A 146 -12.34 -7.48 -11.01
C LEU A 146 -12.13 -8.99 -11.26
N ASP A 147 -13.06 -9.84 -10.81
CA ASP A 147 -13.02 -11.30 -10.97
C ASP A 147 -11.70 -11.95 -10.51
N VAL A 148 -11.14 -11.45 -9.41
CA VAL A 148 -9.92 -11.99 -8.79
C VAL A 148 -10.27 -13.19 -7.94
N GLN A 149 -9.60 -14.31 -8.21
CA GLN A 149 -9.64 -15.51 -7.38
C GLN A 149 -8.48 -15.49 -6.38
N PHE A 150 -8.81 -15.59 -5.10
CA PHE A 150 -7.84 -15.72 -4.03
C PHE A 150 -7.74 -17.20 -3.66
N ASP A 151 -6.77 -17.89 -4.25
CA ASP A 151 -6.43 -19.25 -3.81
C ASP A 151 -5.68 -19.21 -2.47
N ILE A 152 -5.76 -20.32 -1.73
CA ILE A 152 -4.99 -20.57 -0.50
C ILE A 152 -3.76 -21.40 -0.86
#